data_AF-A0A101X7U8-F1
#
_entry.id   AF-A0A101X7U8-F1
#
_cell.length_a   1.000
_cell.length_b   1.000
_cell.length_c   1.000
_cell.angle_alpha   90.00
_cell.angle_beta   90.00
_cell.angle_gamma   90.00
#
_symmetry.space_group_name_H-M   'P 1'
#
loop_
_entity.id
_entity.type
_entity.pdbx_description
1 polymer ?
#
loop_
_entity_poly.entity_id
_entity_poly.type
_entity_poly.pdbx_seq_one_letter_code
_entity_poly.pdbx_strand_id
1 'polypeptide(L)'
;MVFKDLRGYLGELEGRGELVRLSEPVSVDLELPALLRNMMYRGGPALLIERTKEGTLPAVGNLFGTWERVLLALGGVEPSKASERVIDLLNVKPPTGLIDAVKALGELRDASRYFPRTIRNAPVKEVEWREIDLGKLPAIRQWPLEPGRFLTFGVSIIRRGDVTNFGYYRLQVIGRDRFIMHWMPVEEERPIRRGIL
;
A
#
# COMPACT_ATOMS: atom_id res chain seq x y z
N MET A 1 -2.56 9.10 12.76
CA MET A 1 -3.11 8.56 11.50
C MET A 1 -4.60 8.84 11.47
N VAL A 2 -5.15 9.22 10.32
CA VAL A 2 -6.54 9.65 10.16
C VAL A 2 -7.49 8.47 10.29
N PHE A 3 -7.12 7.34 9.70
CA PHE A 3 -7.76 6.05 9.88
C PHE A 3 -6.87 5.13 10.72
N LYS A 4 -7.48 4.30 11.55
CA LYS A 4 -6.76 3.31 12.37
C LYS A 4 -6.30 2.11 11.54
N ASP A 5 -7.09 1.74 10.53
CA ASP A 5 -6.86 0.60 9.65
C ASP A 5 -7.60 0.79 8.31
N LEU A 6 -7.41 -0.17 7.38
CA LEU A 6 -8.08 -0.18 6.08
C LEU A 6 -9.61 -0.25 6.20
N ARG A 7 -10.15 -1.02 7.17
CA ARG A 7 -11.61 -1.20 7.31
C ARG A 7 -12.28 0.13 7.66
N GLY A 8 -11.66 0.92 8.54
CA GLY A 8 -12.12 2.28 8.85
C GLY A 8 -12.09 3.21 7.64
N TYR A 9 -11.05 3.12 6.80
CA TYR A 9 -10.98 3.90 5.56
C TYR A 9 -12.06 3.50 4.55
N LEU A 10 -12.31 2.19 4.39
CA LEU A 10 -13.39 1.71 3.52
C LEU A 10 -14.76 2.19 3.98
N GLY A 11 -15.02 2.17 5.30
CA GLY A 11 -16.27 2.70 5.87
C GLY A 11 -16.45 4.19 5.62
N GLU A 12 -15.38 4.99 5.67
CA GLU A 12 -15.43 6.41 5.32
C GLU A 12 -15.75 6.62 3.83
N LEU A 13 -15.11 5.86 2.94
CA LEU A 13 -15.40 5.94 1.51
C LEU A 13 -16.86 5.55 1.22
N GLU A 14 -17.37 4.50 1.86
CA GLU A 14 -18.76 4.06 1.74
C GLU A 14 -19.74 5.14 2.22
N GLY A 15 -19.47 5.76 3.38
CA GLY A 15 -20.28 6.87 3.91
C GLY A 15 -20.31 8.12 3.01
N ARG A 16 -19.28 8.30 2.17
CA ARG A 16 -19.19 9.39 1.19
C ARG A 16 -19.74 9.03 -0.19
N GLY A 17 -20.19 7.80 -0.41
CA GLY A 17 -20.56 7.31 -1.74
C GLY A 17 -19.37 7.08 -2.68
N GLU A 18 -18.15 7.05 -2.15
CA GLU A 18 -16.88 6.88 -2.86
C GLU A 18 -16.41 5.41 -2.90
N LEU A 19 -17.18 4.50 -2.31
CA LEU A 19 -17.00 3.05 -2.41
C LEU A 19 -18.31 2.40 -2.84
N VAL A 20 -18.27 1.60 -3.90
CA VAL A 20 -19.41 0.79 -4.36
C VAL A 20 -19.09 -0.69 -4.15
N ARG A 21 -20.06 -1.42 -3.58
CA ARG A 21 -20.00 -2.87 -3.44
C ARG A 21 -20.61 -3.55 -4.64
N LEU A 22 -19.91 -4.53 -5.19
CA LEU A 22 -20.41 -5.38 -6.26
C LEU A 22 -20.57 -6.80 -5.73
N SER A 23 -21.81 -7.23 -5.65
CA SER A 23 -22.19 -8.59 -5.27
C SER A 23 -22.13 -9.55 -6.46
N GLU A 24 -22.37 -9.07 -7.67
CA GLU A 24 -22.23 -9.86 -8.89
C GLU A 24 -20.80 -10.43 -9.00
N PRO A 25 -20.62 -11.74 -9.25
CA PRO A 25 -19.30 -12.34 -9.36
C PRO A 25 -18.48 -11.73 -10.49
N VAL A 26 -17.28 -11.24 -10.19
CA VAL A 26 -16.36 -10.66 -11.17
C VAL A 26 -15.09 -11.52 -11.29
N SER A 27 -14.66 -11.85 -12.50
CA SER A 27 -13.44 -12.62 -12.72
C SER A 27 -12.20 -11.80 -12.36
N VAL A 28 -11.26 -12.39 -11.62
CA VAL A 28 -9.92 -11.80 -11.44
C VAL A 28 -9.08 -11.83 -12.73
N ASP A 29 -9.56 -12.56 -13.73
CA ASP A 29 -8.95 -12.68 -15.04
C ASP A 29 -9.56 -11.66 -16.03
N LEU A 30 -8.80 -10.60 -16.32
CA LEU A 30 -9.14 -9.47 -17.22
C LEU A 30 -10.31 -8.59 -16.78
N GLU A 31 -11.40 -9.16 -16.29
CA GLU A 31 -12.67 -8.46 -16.01
C GLU A 31 -12.54 -7.45 -14.85
N LEU A 32 -12.16 -7.92 -13.67
CA LEU A 32 -11.92 -7.08 -12.49
C LEU A 32 -10.91 -5.97 -12.78
N PRO A 33 -9.71 -6.24 -13.33
CA PRO A 33 -8.76 -5.16 -13.62
C PRO A 33 -9.24 -4.20 -14.71
N ALA A 34 -10.01 -4.65 -15.71
CA ALA A 34 -10.60 -3.75 -16.71
C ALA A 34 -11.65 -2.82 -16.09
N LEU A 35 -12.49 -3.35 -15.20
CA LEU A 35 -13.47 -2.59 -14.43
C LEU A 35 -12.79 -1.52 -13.57
N LEU A 36 -11.77 -1.90 -12.78
CA LEU A 36 -11.00 -0.96 -11.96
C LEU A 36 -10.32 0.13 -12.80
N ARG A 37 -9.72 -0.25 -13.93
CA ARG A 37 -9.08 0.69 -14.86
C ARG A 37 -10.09 1.67 -15.44
N ASN A 38 -11.27 1.20 -15.85
CA ASN A 38 -12.35 2.06 -16.34
C ASN A 38 -12.85 3.03 -15.26
N MET A 39 -12.99 2.57 -14.00
CA MET A 39 -13.33 3.46 -12.89
C MET A 39 -12.26 4.52 -12.67
N MET A 40 -10.98 4.14 -12.66
CA MET A 40 -9.87 5.08 -12.52
C MET A 40 -9.91 6.17 -13.61
N TYR A 41 -10.01 5.78 -14.90
CA TYR A 41 -10.00 6.75 -16.01
C TYR A 41 -11.18 7.72 -16.02
N ARG A 42 -12.31 7.32 -15.43
CA ARG A 42 -13.51 8.16 -15.35
C ARG A 42 -13.63 8.92 -14.03
N GLY A 43 -12.64 8.81 -13.13
CA GLY A 43 -12.73 9.36 -11.77
C GLY A 43 -13.84 8.72 -10.93
N GLY A 44 -14.23 7.48 -11.26
CA GLY A 44 -15.28 6.74 -10.56
C GLY A 44 -14.87 6.28 -9.15
N PRO A 45 -15.81 5.66 -8.41
CA PRO A 45 -15.60 5.26 -7.02
C PRO A 45 -14.58 4.12 -6.89
N ALA A 46 -14.11 3.88 -5.68
CA ALA A 46 -13.48 2.62 -5.32
C ALA A 46 -14.51 1.49 -5.42
N LEU A 47 -14.05 0.27 -5.70
CA LEU A 47 -14.92 -0.90 -5.83
C LEU A 47 -14.50 -1.99 -4.86
N LEU A 48 -15.47 -2.50 -4.09
CA LEU A 48 -15.35 -3.72 -3.29
C LEU A 48 -16.09 -4.86 -4.01
N ILE A 49 -15.32 -5.80 -4.53
CA ILE A 49 -15.79 -7.02 -5.18
C ILE A 49 -15.99 -8.08 -4.10
N GLU A 50 -17.25 -8.39 -3.78
CA GLU A 50 -17.58 -9.31 -2.69
C GLU A 50 -17.37 -10.77 -3.09
N ARG A 51 -17.50 -11.09 -4.39
CA ARG A 51 -17.36 -12.44 -4.93
C ARG A 51 -16.56 -12.43 -6.22
N THR A 52 -15.62 -13.35 -6.34
CA THR A 52 -14.90 -13.59 -7.60
C THR A 52 -15.37 -14.88 -8.26
N LYS A 53 -15.31 -14.94 -9.60
CA LYS A 53 -15.69 -16.16 -10.33
C LYS A 53 -14.77 -17.34 -10.01
N GLU A 54 -13.54 -17.05 -9.59
CA GLU A 54 -12.52 -18.03 -9.22
C GLU A 54 -12.58 -18.47 -7.75
N GLY A 55 -13.52 -17.95 -6.96
CA GLY A 55 -13.68 -18.35 -5.55
C GLY A 55 -12.54 -17.89 -4.64
N THR A 56 -11.88 -16.79 -4.99
CA THR A 56 -10.84 -16.15 -4.17
C THR A 56 -11.45 -15.33 -3.03
N LEU A 57 -10.61 -14.80 -2.14
CA LEU A 57 -11.03 -13.78 -1.18
C LEU A 57 -11.60 -12.53 -1.89
N PRO A 58 -12.47 -11.75 -1.23
CA PRO A 58 -12.93 -10.47 -1.73
C PRO A 58 -11.78 -9.55 -2.13
N ALA A 59 -12.00 -8.72 -3.14
CA ALA A 59 -11.00 -7.80 -3.66
C ALA A 59 -11.51 -6.37 -3.55
N VAL A 60 -10.63 -5.44 -3.18
CA VAL A 60 -10.94 -4.01 -3.23
C VAL A 60 -9.91 -3.31 -4.09
N GLY A 61 -10.37 -2.36 -4.92
CA GLY A 61 -9.51 -1.66 -5.86
C GLY A 61 -9.98 -0.23 -6.13
N ASN A 62 -9.15 0.50 -6.89
CA ASN A 62 -9.37 1.91 -7.21
C ASN A 62 -9.46 2.83 -5.98
N LEU A 63 -8.93 2.38 -4.83
CA LEU A 63 -8.91 3.11 -3.55
C LEU A 63 -8.32 4.51 -3.69
N PHE A 64 -7.23 4.63 -4.44
CA PHE A 64 -6.51 5.88 -4.68
C PHE A 64 -6.71 6.41 -6.12
N GLY A 65 -7.85 6.10 -6.74
CA GLY A 65 -8.15 6.45 -8.13
C GLY A 65 -8.41 7.93 -8.40
N THR A 66 -8.55 8.76 -7.37
CA THR A 66 -8.71 10.22 -7.47
C THR A 66 -7.83 10.93 -6.45
N TRP A 67 -7.51 12.20 -6.71
CA TRP A 67 -6.68 12.99 -5.79
C TRP A 67 -7.38 13.22 -4.45
N GLU A 68 -8.69 13.41 -4.49
CA GLU A 68 -9.55 13.59 -3.32
C GLU A 68 -9.45 12.37 -2.39
N ARG A 69 -9.46 11.14 -2.93
CA ARG A 69 -9.32 9.93 -2.11
C ARG A 69 -7.91 9.76 -1.55
N VAL A 70 -6.88 10.19 -2.28
CA VAL A 70 -5.49 10.25 -1.78
C VAL A 70 -5.38 11.24 -0.62
N LEU A 71 -5.88 12.47 -0.79
CA LEU A 71 -5.89 13.49 0.25
C LEU A 71 -6.67 13.03 1.47
N LEU A 72 -7.83 12.39 1.27
CA LEU A 72 -8.62 11.83 2.36
C LEU A 72 -7.81 10.82 3.17
N ALA A 73 -7.14 9.88 2.51
CA ALA A 73 -6.28 8.88 3.17
C ALA A 73 -5.14 9.53 3.98
N LEU A 74 -4.65 10.69 3.54
CA LEU A 74 -3.62 11.48 4.21
C LEU A 74 -4.14 12.51 5.22
N GLY A 75 -5.47 12.61 5.41
CA GLY A 75 -6.08 13.55 6.35
C GLY A 75 -6.20 14.98 5.86
N GLY A 76 -6.37 15.16 4.55
CA GLY A 76 -6.44 16.47 3.90
C GLY A 76 -5.07 17.14 3.77
N VAL A 77 -3.98 16.42 3.99
CA VAL A 77 -2.62 16.92 3.82
C VAL A 77 -2.13 16.55 2.41
N GLU A 78 -1.77 17.59 1.64
CA GLU A 78 -1.08 17.43 0.36
C GLU A 78 0.21 16.59 0.54
N PRO A 79 0.46 15.57 -0.31
CA PRO A 79 1.61 14.67 -0.16
C PRO A 79 2.98 15.37 -0.12
N SER A 80 3.12 16.49 -0.85
CA SER A 80 4.33 17.32 -0.82
C SER A 80 4.62 17.84 0.59
N LYS A 81 3.60 18.41 1.25
CA LYS A 81 3.69 18.92 2.63
C LYS A 81 3.89 17.81 3.65
N ALA A 82 3.36 16.62 3.40
CA ALA A 82 3.60 15.46 4.26
C ALA A 82 5.08 15.03 4.21
N SER A 83 5.69 15.06 3.03
CA SER A 83 7.11 14.72 2.83
C SER A 83 8.04 15.72 3.52
N GLU A 84 7.76 17.02 3.40
CA GLU A 84 8.52 18.09 4.09
C GLU A 84 8.57 17.85 5.61
N ARG A 85 7.42 17.56 6.24
CA ARG A 85 7.35 17.29 7.69
C ARG A 85 8.20 16.11 8.13
N VAL A 86 8.30 15.06 7.30
CA VAL A 86 9.14 13.89 7.61
C VAL A 86 10.62 14.24 7.48
N ILE A 87 10.99 15.02 6.47
CA ILE A 87 12.37 15.50 6.28
C ILE A 87 12.77 16.41 7.45
N ASP A 88 11.90 17.32 7.89
CA ASP A 88 12.16 18.21 9.03
C ASP A 88 12.38 17.41 10.32
N LEU A 89 11.58 16.36 10.56
CA LEU A 89 11.74 15.44 11.69
C LEU A 89 13.08 14.69 11.68
N LEU A 90 13.65 14.41 10.49
CA LEU A 90 14.96 13.78 10.37
C LEU A 90 16.12 14.76 10.60
N ASN A 91 15.86 16.08 10.48
CA ASN A 91 16.86 17.14 10.60
C ASN A 91 16.92 17.79 11.99
N VAL A 92 16.33 17.17 13.03
CA VAL A 92 16.31 17.72 14.39
C VAL A 92 17.73 17.90 14.93
N LYS A 93 18.12 19.15 15.20
CA LYS A 93 19.40 19.51 15.81
C LYS A 93 19.36 19.28 17.33
N PRO A 94 20.49 18.92 17.96
CA PRO A 94 20.56 18.76 19.42
C PRO A 94 20.26 20.11 20.13
N PRO A 95 19.38 20.12 21.17
CA PRO A 95 18.98 21.35 21.85
C PRO A 95 20.14 21.95 22.66
N THR A 96 20.28 23.27 22.61
CA THR A 96 21.38 24.02 23.27
C THR A 96 20.97 24.73 24.56
N GLY A 97 19.71 24.63 24.99
CA GLY A 97 19.20 25.28 26.22
C GLY A 97 17.89 24.69 26.76
N LEU A 98 17.42 25.19 27.91
CA LEU A 98 16.24 24.66 28.61
C LEU A 98 14.93 24.83 27.82
N ILE A 99 14.74 25.96 27.15
CA ILE A 99 13.57 26.22 26.28
C ILE A 99 13.61 25.28 25.06
N ASP A 100 14.79 25.08 24.48
CA ASP A 100 14.99 24.19 23.34
C ASP A 100 14.78 22.72 23.72
N ALA A 101 15.14 22.33 24.96
CA ALA A 101 14.89 20.99 25.47
C ALA A 101 13.38 20.68 25.60
N VAL A 102 12.57 21.65 26.04
CA VAL A 102 11.11 21.50 26.13
C VAL A 102 10.50 21.40 24.73
N LYS A 103 10.95 22.21 23.77
CA LYS A 103 10.52 22.12 22.36
C LYS A 103 10.88 20.77 21.75
N ALA A 104 12.13 20.34 21.93
CA ALA A 104 12.62 19.05 21.45
C ALA A 104 11.82 17.88 22.04
N LEU A 105 11.40 17.96 23.31
CA LEU A 105 10.54 16.94 23.92
C LEU A 105 9.16 16.87 23.26
N GLY A 106 8.57 18.01 22.89
CA GLY A 106 7.32 18.09 22.14
C GLY A 106 7.45 17.48 20.74
N GLU A 107 8.49 17.86 20.01
CA GLU A 107 8.81 17.34 18.67
C GLU A 107 9.09 15.83 18.71
N LEU A 108 9.83 15.34 19.70
CA LEU A 108 10.11 13.92 19.90
C LEU A 108 8.81 13.14 20.20
N ARG A 109 7.91 13.70 21.01
CA ARG A 109 6.60 13.10 21.27
C ARG A 109 5.77 13.01 20.00
N ASP A 110 5.79 14.02 19.14
CA ASP A 110 5.09 13.97 17.87
C ASP A 110 5.75 12.99 16.88
N ALA A 111 7.09 12.97 16.81
CA ALA A 111 7.87 11.99 16.05
C ALA A 111 7.58 10.54 16.50
N SER A 112 7.44 10.31 17.81
CA SER A 112 7.13 9.00 18.40
C SER A 112 5.83 8.38 17.87
N ARG A 113 4.92 9.20 17.34
CA ARG A 113 3.65 8.74 16.73
C ARG A 113 3.84 8.11 15.36
N TYR A 114 4.97 8.36 14.69
CA TYR A 114 5.30 7.82 13.39
C TYR A 114 6.07 6.49 13.47
N PHE A 115 6.73 6.23 14.60
CA PHE A 115 7.44 4.97 14.78
C PHE A 115 6.46 3.80 15.01
N PRO A 116 6.76 2.62 14.43
CA PRO A 116 5.91 1.44 14.59
C PRO A 116 5.88 0.98 16.06
N ARG A 117 4.70 0.55 16.50
CA ARG A 117 4.52 -0.04 17.84
C ARG A 117 4.47 -1.56 17.74
N THR A 118 5.23 -2.23 18.59
CA THR A 118 5.18 -3.70 18.70
C THR A 118 3.98 -4.09 19.57
N ILE A 119 3.08 -4.91 19.00
CA ILE A 119 1.91 -5.43 19.69
C ILE A 119 1.89 -6.96 19.61
N ARG A 120 1.36 -7.62 20.65
CA ARG A 120 1.30 -9.10 20.69
C ARG A 120 0.18 -9.65 19.81
N ASN A 121 -1.02 -9.09 19.96
CA ASN A 121 -2.24 -9.50 19.27
C ASN A 121 -2.63 -8.46 18.22
N ALA A 122 -2.96 -8.89 17.01
CA ALA A 122 -3.35 -8.03 15.90
C ALA A 122 -4.40 -8.74 15.03
N PRO A 123 -5.36 -8.02 14.41
CA PRO A 123 -6.40 -8.63 13.59
C PRO A 123 -5.88 -9.48 12.42
N VAL A 124 -4.70 -9.16 11.88
CA VAL A 124 -4.05 -9.94 10.82
C VAL A 124 -3.71 -11.39 11.24
N LYS A 125 -3.69 -11.68 12.55
CA LYS A 125 -3.42 -13.01 13.13
C LYS A 125 -4.69 -13.81 13.44
N GLU A 126 -5.88 -13.29 13.17
CA GLU A 126 -7.16 -13.96 13.50
C GLU A 126 -7.39 -15.24 12.68
N VAL A 127 -6.83 -15.30 11.46
CA VAL A 127 -6.94 -16.46 10.58
C VAL A 127 -5.55 -16.89 10.14
N GLU A 128 -5.21 -18.15 10.41
CA GLU A 128 -3.94 -18.76 9.99
C GLU A 128 -4.21 -19.86 8.96
N TRP A 129 -3.48 -19.83 7.85
CA TRP A 129 -3.53 -20.87 6.84
C TRP A 129 -2.49 -21.95 7.16
N ARG A 130 -2.95 -23.13 7.59
CA ARG A 130 -2.08 -24.29 7.83
C ARG A 130 -1.42 -24.81 6.55
N GLU A 131 -2.17 -24.76 5.45
CA GLU A 131 -1.64 -25.06 4.13
C GLU A 131 -1.76 -23.80 3.26
N ILE A 132 -0.62 -23.34 2.75
CA ILE A 132 -0.55 -22.17 1.90
C ILE A 132 -1.23 -22.47 0.56
N ASP A 133 -2.07 -21.55 0.11
CA ASP A 133 -2.66 -21.57 -1.23
C ASP A 133 -2.86 -20.14 -1.73
N LEU A 134 -1.88 -19.65 -2.49
CA LEU A 134 -1.90 -18.34 -3.14
C LEU A 134 -3.03 -18.21 -4.16
N GLY A 135 -3.58 -19.32 -4.65
CA GLY A 135 -4.75 -19.32 -5.54
C GLY A 135 -6.01 -18.77 -4.86
N LYS A 136 -6.08 -18.77 -3.53
CA LYS A 136 -7.18 -18.15 -2.76
C LYS A 136 -7.09 -16.63 -2.69
N LEU A 137 -5.94 -16.04 -3.01
CA LEU A 137 -5.79 -14.58 -3.05
C LEU A 137 -6.31 -14.07 -4.40
N PRO A 138 -6.92 -12.86 -4.45
CA PRO A 138 -7.44 -12.28 -5.68
C PRO A 138 -6.31 -11.68 -6.53
N ALA A 139 -5.32 -12.50 -6.90
CA ALA A 139 -4.29 -12.12 -7.86
C ALA A 139 -4.93 -11.95 -9.24
N ILE A 140 -4.63 -10.84 -9.91
CA ILE A 140 -5.30 -10.43 -11.15
C ILE A 140 -4.42 -10.71 -12.37
N ARG A 141 -5.02 -11.13 -13.49
CA ARG A 141 -4.38 -11.02 -14.80
C ARG A 141 -4.97 -9.81 -15.49
N GLN A 142 -4.18 -8.76 -15.66
CA GLN A 142 -4.66 -7.45 -16.10
C GLN A 142 -4.78 -7.33 -17.61
N TRP A 143 -3.92 -8.04 -18.35
CA TRP A 143 -3.88 -7.98 -19.81
C TRP A 143 -3.87 -9.38 -20.44
N PRO A 144 -4.42 -9.56 -21.66
CA PRO A 144 -4.50 -10.87 -22.29
C PRO A 144 -3.13 -11.56 -22.49
N LEU A 145 -2.07 -10.77 -22.72
CA LEU A 145 -0.71 -11.26 -22.96
C LEU A 145 0.15 -11.31 -21.69
N GLU A 146 -0.42 -11.06 -20.51
CA GLU A 146 0.33 -11.26 -19.27
C GLU A 146 0.57 -12.76 -19.00
N PRO A 147 1.77 -13.13 -18.52
CA PRO A 147 2.17 -14.52 -18.33
C PRO A 147 1.49 -15.22 -17.15
N GLY A 148 0.65 -14.52 -16.39
CA GLY A 148 -0.02 -15.07 -15.22
C GLY A 148 -0.75 -14.00 -14.41
N ARG A 149 -1.12 -14.37 -13.18
CA ARG A 149 -1.81 -13.50 -12.23
C ARG A 149 -0.82 -12.85 -11.26
N PHE A 150 -1.08 -11.60 -10.91
CA PHE A 150 -0.22 -10.78 -10.06
C PHE A 150 -0.96 -10.25 -8.83
N LEU A 151 -0.28 -10.27 -7.69
CA LEU A 151 -0.61 -9.41 -6.55
C LEU A 151 0.11 -8.07 -6.75
N THR A 152 -0.65 -6.98 -6.74
CA THR A 152 -0.17 -5.66 -7.17
C THR A 152 -0.07 -4.63 -6.04
N PHE A 153 -0.72 -4.88 -4.90
CA PHE A 153 -0.80 -3.90 -3.80
C PHE A 153 -0.40 -4.51 -2.44
N GLY A 154 0.51 -5.47 -2.45
CA GLY A 154 1.13 -6.02 -1.24
C GLY A 154 2.38 -5.24 -0.85
N VAL A 155 2.47 -4.82 0.41
CA VAL A 155 3.70 -4.23 0.97
C VAL A 155 4.64 -5.36 1.39
N SER A 156 5.76 -5.50 0.69
CA SER A 156 6.82 -6.43 1.09
C SER A 156 7.69 -5.76 2.13
N ILE A 157 8.04 -6.49 3.19
CA ILE A 157 8.93 -6.02 4.25
C ILE A 157 10.18 -6.91 4.22
N ILE A 158 11.34 -6.29 4.03
CA ILE A 158 12.63 -6.98 3.89
C ILE A 158 13.57 -6.45 4.98
N ARG A 159 14.17 -7.36 5.75
CA ARG A 159 15.14 -7.02 6.80
C ARG A 159 16.52 -7.56 6.47
N ARG A 160 17.54 -6.69 6.58
CA ARG A 160 18.96 -7.05 6.48
C ARG A 160 19.72 -6.42 7.65
N GLY A 161 20.16 -7.24 8.60
CA GLY A 161 20.72 -6.75 9.87
C GLY A 161 19.69 -5.92 10.64
N ASP A 162 20.05 -4.67 10.95
CA ASP A 162 19.16 -3.71 11.63
C ASP A 162 18.35 -2.83 10.69
N VAL A 163 18.61 -2.91 9.37
CA VAL A 163 17.88 -2.15 8.37
C VAL A 163 16.64 -2.91 7.93
N THR A 164 15.49 -2.24 7.97
CA THR A 164 14.21 -2.74 7.47
C THR A 164 13.73 -1.84 6.35
N ASN A 165 13.48 -2.42 5.18
CA ASN A 165 12.90 -1.75 4.03
C ASN A 165 11.48 -2.27 3.80
N PHE A 166 10.60 -1.41 3.32
CA PHE A 166 9.29 -1.82 2.82
C PHE A 166 8.99 -1.18 1.47
N GLY A 167 8.31 -1.92 0.61
CA GLY A 167 8.01 -1.45 -0.74
C GLY A 167 6.90 -2.25 -1.40
N TYR A 168 6.31 -1.66 -2.43
CA TYR A 168 5.39 -2.36 -3.31
C TYR A 168 6.18 -3.05 -4.42
N TYR A 169 6.00 -4.35 -4.55
CA TYR A 169 6.55 -5.13 -5.66
C TYR A 169 5.43 -5.97 -6.27
N ARG A 170 5.44 -6.10 -7.59
CA ARG A 170 4.53 -7.01 -8.27
C ARG A 170 4.96 -8.44 -7.98
N LEU A 171 4.03 -9.25 -7.49
CA LEU A 171 4.28 -10.66 -7.20
C LEU A 171 3.50 -11.53 -8.19
N GLN A 172 4.18 -12.18 -9.12
CA GLN A 172 3.56 -13.12 -10.05
C GLN A 172 3.31 -14.44 -9.35
N VAL A 173 2.07 -14.90 -9.25
CA VAL A 173 1.76 -16.22 -8.70
C VAL A 173 2.11 -17.27 -9.75
N ILE A 174 3.01 -18.20 -9.40
CA ILE A 174 3.50 -19.27 -10.28
C ILE A 174 3.18 -20.67 -9.76
N GLY A 175 2.60 -20.76 -8.56
CA GLY A 175 2.18 -22.01 -7.95
C GLY A 175 1.39 -21.76 -6.67
N ARG A 176 0.93 -22.85 -6.05
CA ARG A 176 0.16 -22.82 -4.80
C ARG A 176 0.87 -22.08 -3.67
N ASP A 177 2.19 -22.20 -3.61
CA ASP A 177 3.04 -21.71 -2.51
C ASP A 177 4.21 -20.84 -2.99
N ARG A 178 4.21 -20.44 -4.27
CA ARG A 178 5.34 -19.78 -4.92
C ARG A 178 4.92 -18.59 -5.76
N PHE A 179 5.70 -17.52 -5.65
CA PHE A 179 5.58 -16.33 -6.50
C PHE A 179 6.95 -15.84 -6.96
N ILE A 180 6.98 -15.08 -8.06
CA ILE A 180 8.14 -14.31 -8.50
C ILE A 180 7.97 -12.87 -8.05
N MET A 181 8.95 -12.33 -7.33
CA MET A 181 8.99 -10.92 -6.96
C MET A 181 9.76 -10.12 -8.01
N HIS A 182 9.07 -9.19 -8.66
CA HIS A 182 9.71 -8.26 -9.59
C HIS A 182 10.28 -7.07 -8.81
N TRP A 183 11.48 -7.22 -8.28
CA TRP A 183 12.25 -6.09 -7.74
C TRP A 183 13.14 -5.48 -8.83
N MET A 184 13.28 -4.16 -8.84
CA MET A 184 14.31 -3.52 -9.66
C MET A 184 15.48 -3.19 -8.75
N PRO A 185 16.72 -3.55 -9.12
CA PRO A 185 17.87 -2.98 -8.44
C PRO A 185 17.78 -1.47 -8.60
N VAL A 186 17.88 -0.74 -7.48
CA VAL A 186 18.15 0.69 -7.56
C VAL A 186 19.52 0.79 -8.22
N GLU A 187 19.57 1.36 -9.42
CA GLU A 187 20.83 1.76 -10.03
C GLU A 187 21.36 2.89 -9.15
N GLU A 188 22.10 2.53 -8.11
CA GLU A 188 22.94 3.45 -7.37
C GLU A 188 23.81 4.10 -8.45
N GLU A 189 23.59 5.39 -8.70
CA GLU A 189 24.13 6.14 -9.84
C GLU A 189 25.55 5.69 -10.14
N ARG A 190 25.72 4.84 -11.17
CA ARG A 190 27.04 4.66 -11.75
C ARG A 190 27.38 6.05 -12.27
N PRO A 191 28.44 6.72 -11.79
CA PRO A 191 28.80 8.03 -12.29
C PRO A 191 28.93 7.86 -13.80
N ILE A 192 28.12 8.61 -14.55
CA ILE A 192 28.14 8.65 -16.00
C ILE A 192 29.62 8.79 -16.38
N ARG A 193 30.23 7.71 -16.85
CA ARG A 193 31.54 7.76 -17.47
C ARG A 193 31.34 8.58 -18.74
N ARG A 194 31.54 9.89 -18.64
CA ARG A 194 31.93 10.70 -19.79
C ARG A 194 33.21 10.06 -20.32
N GLY A 195 33.08 9.35 -21.44
CA GLY A 195 34.16 8.59 -22.01
C GLY A 195 33.77 7.95 -23.34
N ILE A 196 33.81 8.77 -24.40
CA ILE A 196 34.20 8.41 -25.78
C ILE A 196 33.24 7.47 -26.53
N LEU A 197 32.45 8.04 -27.45
CA LEU A 197 32.74 8.11 -28.89
C LEU A 197 32.01 9.30 -29.51
#